data_AF-A0A9W7GHP1-F1
#
_entry.id   AF-A0A9W7GHP1-F1
#
_cell.length_a   1.000
_cell.length_b   1.000
_cell.length_c   1.000
_cell.angle_alpha   90.00
_cell.angle_beta   90.00
_cell.angle_gamma   90.00
#
_symmetry.space_group_name_H-M   'P 1'
#
loop_
_entity.id
_entity.type
_entity.pdbx_description
1 polymer ?
#
loop_
_entity_poly.entity_id
_entity_poly.type
_entity_poly.pdbx_seq_one_letter_code
_entity_poly.pdbx_strand_id
1 'polypeptide(L)'
;MTLVYFTGKWCPPCKEFTPLLRKFYLAANGGGGEAKTLEIVVVPCVKDEGVVEEVEGLELLRDKNIPCTTVTGSDGRKFGGAGHNGIPTLVLVDSKGEPVTFMARRDVVKAVNTGKVEEVLTYWRTGLEGKKVWDKEMEEKGTVMKNIWVSSAQRG
;
A
#
# COMPACT_ATOMS: atom_id res chain seq x y z
N MET A 1 -0.42 -3.05 -11.72
CA MET A 1 0.27 -3.14 -10.41
C MET A 1 -0.71 -2.70 -9.35
N THR A 2 -0.73 -3.34 -8.18
CA THR A 2 -1.76 -3.06 -7.16
C THR A 2 -1.13 -2.53 -5.88
N LEU A 3 -1.63 -1.40 -5.40
CA LEU A 3 -1.20 -0.76 -4.16
C LEU A 3 -2.27 -0.97 -3.09
N VAL A 4 -1.89 -1.56 -1.96
CA VAL A 4 -2.76 -1.69 -0.79
C VAL A 4 -2.44 -0.56 0.18
N TYR A 5 -3.39 0.35 0.36
CA TYR A 5 -3.25 1.55 1.18
C TYR A 5 -4.02 1.43 2.49
N PHE A 6 -3.28 1.31 3.58
CA PHE A 6 -3.81 1.33 4.94
C PHE A 6 -3.88 2.75 5.47
N THR A 7 -5.09 3.22 5.79
CA THR A 7 -5.36 4.63 6.12
C THR A 7 -6.53 4.76 7.10
N GLY A 8 -6.70 5.93 7.71
CA GLY A 8 -7.84 6.22 8.58
C GLY A 8 -8.15 7.71 8.60
N LYS A 9 -9.43 8.07 8.65
CA LYS A 9 -9.89 9.49 8.66
C LYS A 9 -9.32 10.26 9.86
N TRP A 10 -9.17 9.57 10.99
CA TRP A 10 -8.65 10.13 12.25
C TRP A 10 -7.13 10.36 12.24
N CYS A 11 -6.40 9.80 11.27
CA CYS A 11 -4.94 9.76 11.24
C CYS A 11 -4.34 11.02 10.58
N PRO A 12 -3.68 11.93 11.33
CA PRO A 12 -3.05 13.12 10.75
C PRO A 12 -2.01 12.82 9.65
N PRO A 13 -1.05 11.88 9.83
CA PRO A 13 -0.07 11.61 8.77
C PRO A 13 -0.71 11.00 7.51
N CYS A 14 -1.88 10.37 7.63
CA CYS A 14 -2.65 9.86 6.49
C CYS A 14 -3.24 11.01 5.65
N LYS A 15 -3.69 12.09 6.29
CA LYS A 15 -4.16 13.30 5.60
C LYS A 15 -3.04 14.00 4.83
N GLU A 16 -1.80 13.95 5.34
CA GLU A 16 -0.63 14.49 4.64
C GLU A 16 -0.20 13.61 3.46
N PHE A 17 -0.26 12.29 3.63
CA PHE A 17 0.18 11.35 2.60
C PHE A 17 -0.81 11.18 1.44
N THR A 18 -2.12 11.23 1.72
CA THR A 18 -3.17 10.97 0.71
C THR A 18 -3.06 11.90 -0.52
N PRO A 19 -2.81 13.22 -0.38
CA PRO A 19 -2.56 14.10 -1.53
C PRO A 19 -1.33 13.72 -2.36
N LEU A 20 -0.28 13.18 -1.74
CA LEU A 20 0.92 12.72 -2.45
C LEU A 20 0.62 11.44 -3.24
N LEU A 21 -0.09 10.49 -2.62
CA LEU A 21 -0.54 9.27 -3.30
C LEU A 21 -1.44 9.60 -4.50
N ARG A 22 -2.36 10.56 -4.33
CA ARG A 22 -3.19 11.10 -5.42
C ARG A 22 -2.36 11.62 -6.58
N LYS A 23 -1.38 12.50 -6.31
CA LYS A 23 -0.48 13.06 -7.34
C LYS A 23 0.28 11.96 -8.07
N PHE A 24 0.82 11.00 -7.33
CA PHE A 24 1.56 9.87 -7.89
C PHE A 24 0.69 9.01 -8.80
N TYR A 25 -0.51 8.64 -8.36
CA TYR A 25 -1.45 7.85 -9.15
C TYR A 25 -1.82 8.54 -10.45
N LEU A 26 -2.17 9.83 -10.41
CA LEU A 26 -2.52 10.59 -11.59
C LEU A 26 -1.36 10.70 -12.58
N ALA A 27 -0.14 10.92 -12.09
CA ALA A 27 1.05 10.93 -12.94
C ALA A 27 1.30 9.55 -13.59
N ALA A 28 1.14 8.47 -12.82
CA ALA A 28 1.40 7.10 -13.28
C ALA A 28 0.38 6.56 -14.31
N ASN A 29 -0.88 7.02 -14.22
CA ASN A 29 -1.97 6.60 -15.12
C ASN A 29 -2.29 7.67 -16.19
N GLY A 30 -1.34 8.56 -16.48
CA GLY A 30 -1.45 9.54 -17.57
C GLY A 30 -2.63 10.52 -17.41
N GLY A 31 -3.02 10.85 -16.18
CA GLY A 31 -4.11 11.78 -15.90
C GLY A 31 -5.52 11.21 -16.10
N GLY A 32 -5.69 9.89 -16.22
CA GLY A 32 -7.00 9.23 -16.31
C GLY A 32 -7.30 8.48 -17.62
N GLY A 33 -6.27 8.09 -18.39
CA GLY A 33 -6.43 7.29 -19.61
C GLY A 33 -6.85 5.83 -19.35
N GLU A 34 -7.31 5.13 -20.40
CA GLU A 34 -7.84 3.75 -20.31
C GLU A 34 -6.79 2.69 -19.92
N ALA A 35 -5.51 2.92 -20.22
CA ALA A 35 -4.43 2.04 -19.81
C ALA A 35 -4.00 2.32 -18.36
N LYS A 36 -4.50 1.53 -17.41
CA LYS A 36 -4.17 1.65 -15.99
C LYS A 36 -2.88 0.90 -15.66
N THR A 37 -1.83 1.65 -15.34
CA THR A 37 -0.56 1.14 -14.82
C THR A 37 -0.69 0.70 -13.35
N LEU A 38 -1.49 1.44 -12.58
CA LEU A 38 -1.72 1.25 -11.14
C LEU A 38 -3.18 1.18 -10.76
N GLU A 39 -3.47 0.36 -9.75
CA GLU A 39 -4.73 0.27 -9.03
C GLU A 39 -4.51 0.50 -7.54
N ILE A 40 -5.49 1.08 -6.85
CA ILE A 40 -5.44 1.30 -5.39
C ILE A 40 -6.56 0.53 -4.72
N VAL A 41 -6.17 -0.31 -3.76
CA VAL A 41 -7.06 -0.95 -2.80
C VAL A 41 -6.89 -0.23 -1.45
N VAL A 42 -7.98 0.33 -0.94
CA VAL A 42 -8.00 1.04 0.34
C VAL A 42 -8.45 0.08 1.44
N VAL A 43 -7.64 0.01 2.51
CA VAL A 43 -7.95 -0.73 3.72
C VAL A 43 -8.09 0.28 4.87
N PRO A 44 -9.31 0.67 5.23
CA PRO A 44 -9.55 1.60 6.33
C PRO A 44 -9.20 0.94 7.67
N CYS A 45 -8.39 1.61 8.47
CA CYS A 45 -8.08 1.25 9.84
C CYS A 45 -9.07 1.98 10.76
N VAL A 46 -10.17 1.30 11.00
CA VAL A 46 -11.27 1.75 11.85
C VAL A 46 -10.94 1.46 13.31
N LYS A 47 -11.25 2.40 14.21
CA LYS A 47 -11.06 2.17 15.65
C LYS A 47 -12.27 1.48 16.30
N ASP A 48 -13.46 1.70 15.75
CA ASP A 48 -14.74 1.25 16.30
C ASP A 48 -15.68 0.69 15.21
N GLU A 49 -16.90 0.28 15.57
CA GLU A 49 -17.91 -0.33 14.68
C GLU A 49 -18.42 0.61 13.55
N GLY A 50 -18.04 1.89 13.56
CA GLY A 50 -18.41 2.93 12.58
C GLY A 50 -17.68 2.84 11.23
N VAL A 51 -17.61 1.65 10.63
CA VAL A 51 -16.82 1.38 9.42
C VAL A 51 -17.23 2.24 8.24
N VAL A 52 -18.54 2.48 8.06
CA VAL A 52 -19.09 3.19 6.90
C VAL A 52 -18.66 4.66 6.88
N GLU A 53 -18.82 5.39 7.99
CA GLU A 53 -18.47 6.81 8.04
C GLU A 53 -16.96 7.04 7.90
N GLU A 54 -16.16 6.15 8.48
CA GLU A 54 -14.71 6.20 8.35
C GLU A 54 -14.27 5.99 6.89
N VAL A 55 -14.90 5.05 6.18
CA VAL A 55 -14.67 4.82 4.74
C VAL A 55 -15.09 6.04 3.92
N GLU A 56 -16.34 6.48 4.03
CA GLU A 56 -16.90 7.62 3.25
C GLU A 56 -16.17 8.95 3.51
N GLY A 57 -15.54 9.06 4.67
CA GLY A 57 -14.70 10.19 5.06
C GLY A 57 -13.33 10.26 4.38
N LEU A 58 -12.89 9.20 3.69
CA LEU A 58 -11.56 9.17 3.08
C LEU A 58 -11.51 9.99 1.79
N GLU A 59 -10.62 10.98 1.76
CA GLU A 59 -10.47 11.91 0.63
C GLU A 59 -10.21 11.21 -0.70
N LEU A 60 -9.42 10.13 -0.69
CA LEU A 60 -9.05 9.41 -1.91
C LEU A 60 -10.26 8.77 -2.61
N LEU A 61 -11.24 8.30 -1.83
CA LEU A 61 -12.45 7.66 -2.37
C LEU A 61 -13.41 8.65 -3.04
N ARG A 62 -13.22 9.96 -2.82
CA ARG A 62 -14.06 11.03 -3.39
C ARG A 62 -13.57 11.51 -4.76
N ASP A 63 -12.34 11.16 -5.16
CA ASP A 63 -11.81 11.56 -6.47
C ASP A 63 -12.23 10.57 -7.56
N LYS A 64 -13.11 11.00 -8.45
CA LYS A 64 -13.60 10.18 -9.56
C LYS A 64 -12.51 9.78 -10.56
N ASN A 65 -11.38 10.49 -10.59
CA ASN A 65 -10.24 10.14 -11.44
C ASN A 65 -9.35 9.06 -10.82
N ILE A 66 -9.62 8.68 -9.57
CA ILE A 66 -8.88 7.66 -8.82
C ILE A 66 -9.86 6.58 -8.36
N PRO A 67 -10.31 5.70 -9.27
CA PRO A 67 -11.14 4.56 -8.89
C PRO A 67 -10.38 3.70 -7.87
N CYS A 68 -10.92 3.62 -6.66
CA CYS A 68 -10.37 2.85 -5.56
C CYS A 68 -11.36 1.73 -5.18
N THR A 69 -10.83 0.56 -4.87
CA THR A 69 -11.60 -0.53 -4.25
C THR A 69 -11.40 -0.47 -2.74
N THR A 70 -12.46 -0.58 -1.95
CA THR A 70 -12.35 -0.63 -0.49
C THR A 70 -12.50 -2.06 0.00
N VAL A 71 -11.61 -2.49 0.90
CA VAL A 71 -11.67 -3.82 1.55
C VAL A 71 -11.67 -3.63 3.06
N THR A 72 -12.66 -4.22 3.74
CA THR A 72 -12.82 -4.14 5.21
C THR A 72 -12.79 -5.54 5.84
N GLY A 73 -12.77 -5.60 7.18
CA GLY A 73 -12.85 -6.87 7.90
C GLY A 73 -11.58 -7.74 7.84
N SER A 74 -11.75 -9.06 7.88
CA SER A 74 -10.65 -10.03 7.92
C SER A 74 -9.79 -10.04 6.66
N ASP A 75 -10.34 -9.68 5.50
CA ASP A 75 -9.62 -9.67 4.24
C ASP A 75 -8.60 -8.53 4.15
N GLY A 76 -8.88 -7.38 4.78
CA GLY A 76 -7.92 -6.29 4.90
C GLY A 76 -6.71 -6.66 5.78
N ARG A 77 -6.90 -7.53 6.77
CA ARG A 77 -5.82 -8.00 7.67
C ARG A 77 -4.84 -8.96 7.00
N LYS A 78 -5.23 -9.62 5.90
CA LYS A 78 -4.34 -10.54 5.15
C LYS A 78 -3.14 -9.79 4.55
N PHE A 79 -3.38 -8.57 4.06
CA PHE A 79 -2.33 -7.67 3.58
C PHE A 79 -1.59 -6.96 4.72
N GLY A 80 -2.17 -7.01 5.92
CA GLY A 80 -1.70 -6.38 7.15
C GLY A 80 -0.81 -7.27 8.03
N GLY A 81 -0.11 -8.27 7.47
CA GLY A 81 0.85 -9.09 8.23
C GLY A 81 2.03 -8.30 8.82
N ALA A 82 2.81 -8.94 9.70
CA ALA A 82 3.81 -8.43 10.65
C ALA A 82 4.86 -7.34 10.21
N GLY A 83 4.83 -6.85 8.97
CA GLY A 83 5.79 -5.90 8.39
C GLY A 83 5.47 -4.41 8.50
N HIS A 84 4.31 -4.01 9.02
CA HIS A 84 3.93 -2.59 9.11
C HIS A 84 3.47 -2.20 10.53
N ASN A 85 4.08 -1.13 11.06
CA ASN A 85 3.73 -0.54 12.35
C ASN A 85 2.91 0.73 12.12
N GLY A 86 1.60 0.56 11.95
CA GLY A 86 0.64 1.67 11.90
C GLY A 86 0.39 2.25 10.52
N ILE A 87 -0.32 3.38 10.51
CA ILE A 87 -0.78 4.08 9.31
C ILE A 87 -0.18 5.50 9.22
N PRO A 88 0.02 6.05 8.01
CA PRO A 88 -0.29 5.45 6.72
C PRO A 88 0.77 4.41 6.30
N THR A 89 0.30 3.30 5.72
CA THR A 89 1.15 2.26 5.12
C THR A 89 0.67 2.00 3.70
N LEU A 90 1.63 1.84 2.78
CA LEU A 90 1.36 1.52 1.38
C LEU A 90 2.22 0.32 0.98
N VAL A 91 1.57 -0.73 0.50
CA VAL A 91 2.22 -1.99 0.10
C VAL A 91 1.99 -2.19 -1.39
N LEU A 92 3.05 -2.51 -2.13
CA LEU A 92 2.92 -3.01 -3.49
C LEU A 92 2.73 -4.52 -3.43
N VAL A 93 1.71 -5.03 -4.11
CA VAL A 93 1.45 -6.46 -4.26
C VAL A 93 1.49 -6.91 -5.72
N ASP A 94 1.79 -8.18 -5.94
CA ASP A 94 1.75 -8.81 -7.25
C ASP A 94 0.32 -9.24 -7.64
N SER A 95 0.18 -9.90 -8.80
CA SER A 95 -1.10 -10.39 -9.31
C SER A 95 -1.75 -11.49 -8.47
N LYS A 96 -0.99 -12.13 -7.56
CA LYS A 96 -1.48 -13.14 -6.62
C LYS A 96 -1.85 -12.52 -5.26
N GLY A 97 -1.59 -11.23 -5.07
CA GLY A 97 -1.80 -10.53 -3.80
C GLY A 97 -0.64 -10.68 -2.83
N GLU A 98 0.51 -11.20 -3.27
CA GLU A 98 1.69 -11.35 -2.42
C GLU A 98 2.47 -10.02 -2.34
N PRO A 99 2.99 -9.64 -1.16
CA PRO A 99 3.72 -8.39 -0.99
C PRO A 99 5.05 -8.40 -1.74
N VAL A 100 5.26 -7.38 -2.56
CA VAL A 100 6.51 -7.10 -3.28
C VAL A 100 7.37 -6.12 -2.49
N THR A 101 6.77 -5.07 -1.94
CA THR A 101 7.46 -4.13 -1.04
C THR A 101 6.51 -3.43 -0.08
N PHE A 102 6.96 -3.24 1.16
CA PHE A 102 6.29 -2.43 2.19
C PHE A 102 6.77 -0.97 2.21
N MET A 103 7.72 -0.62 1.35
CA MET A 103 8.35 0.71 1.30
C MET A 103 7.68 1.64 0.29
N ALA A 104 6.60 1.21 -0.36
CA ALA A 104 5.96 1.97 -1.43
C ALA A 104 5.53 3.38 -0.98
N ARG A 105 5.18 3.58 0.30
CA ARG A 105 4.90 4.91 0.86
C ARG A 105 6.11 5.85 0.69
N ARG A 106 7.30 5.38 1.06
CA ARG A 106 8.55 6.16 0.96
C ARG A 106 8.86 6.48 -0.50
N ASP A 107 8.70 5.49 -1.37
CA ASP A 107 8.96 5.63 -2.81
C ASP A 107 8.04 6.69 -3.44
N VAL A 108 6.74 6.65 -3.11
CA VAL A 108 5.75 7.64 -3.55
C VAL A 108 6.12 9.05 -3.10
N VAL A 109 6.42 9.23 -1.81
CA VAL A 109 6.81 10.56 -1.28
C VAL A 109 8.05 11.08 -2.01
N LYS A 110 9.07 10.23 -2.17
CA LYS A 110 10.31 10.59 -2.88
C LYS A 110 10.00 10.97 -4.32
N ALA A 111 9.28 10.12 -5.06
CA ALA A 111 8.98 10.32 -6.46
C ALA A 111 8.21 11.61 -6.74
N VAL A 112 7.21 11.93 -5.92
CA VAL A 112 6.43 13.16 -6.06
C VAL A 112 7.30 14.39 -5.78
N ASN A 113 8.12 14.35 -4.73
CA ASN A 113 8.98 15.48 -4.36
C ASN A 113 10.09 15.73 -5.38
N THR A 114 10.56 14.69 -6.09
CA THR A 114 11.61 14.81 -7.10
C THR A 114 11.10 14.82 -8.54
N GLY A 115 9.80 14.69 -8.77
CA GLY A 115 9.22 14.58 -10.12
C GLY A 115 9.60 13.30 -10.88
N LYS A 116 10.01 12.23 -10.18
CA LYS A 116 10.58 10.99 -10.76
C LYS A 116 9.63 9.80 -10.65
N VAL A 117 8.37 9.99 -11.05
CA VAL A 117 7.32 8.94 -10.95
C VAL A 117 7.66 7.73 -11.82
N GLU A 118 8.07 7.96 -13.07
CA GLU A 118 8.36 6.86 -14.02
C GLU A 118 9.55 5.99 -13.59
N GLU A 119 10.54 6.57 -12.90
CA GLU A 119 11.67 5.81 -12.34
C GLU A 119 11.19 4.80 -11.29
N VAL A 120 10.29 5.21 -10.41
CA VAL A 120 9.71 4.31 -9.40
C VAL A 120 8.82 3.25 -10.03
N LEU A 121 8.02 3.60 -11.05
CA LEU A 121 7.19 2.62 -11.77
C LEU A 121 8.05 1.56 -12.46
N THR A 122 9.14 1.97 -13.09
CA THR A 122 10.09 1.07 -13.73
C THR A 122 10.74 0.16 -12.70
N TYR A 123 11.20 0.73 -11.57
CA TYR A 123 11.76 -0.03 -10.46
C TYR A 123 10.79 -1.09 -9.92
N TRP A 124 9.54 -0.71 -9.64
CA TRP A 124 8.51 -1.66 -9.18
C TRP A 124 8.20 -2.74 -10.22
N ARG A 125 8.13 -2.40 -11.51
CA ARG A 125 7.93 -3.36 -12.60
C ARG A 125 9.05 -4.41 -12.63
N THR A 126 10.30 -3.99 -12.50
CA THR A 126 11.43 -4.94 -12.43
C THR A 126 11.37 -5.86 -11.20
N GLY A 127 10.87 -5.35 -10.07
CA GLY A 127 10.65 -6.15 -8.86
C GLY A 127 9.58 -7.22 -9.03
N LEU A 128 8.51 -6.89 -9.77
CA LEU A 128 7.41 -7.81 -10.10
C LEU A 128 7.81 -8.91 -11.10
N GLU A 129 8.77 -8.66 -11.99
CA GLU A 129 9.28 -9.62 -12.98
C GLU A 129 10.25 -10.67 -12.39
N GLY A 130 10.35 -10.77 -11.06
CA GLY A 130 11.12 -11.81 -10.39
C GLY A 130 12.55 -11.41 -10.00
N LYS A 131 12.97 -10.16 -10.24
CA LYS A 131 14.16 -9.59 -9.59
C LYS A 131 13.74 -9.01 -8.24
N LYS A 132 13.46 -9.91 -7.30
CA LYS A 132 13.28 -9.66 -5.88
C LYS A 132 13.92 -8.34 -5.44
N VAL A 133 13.11 -7.30 -5.28
CA VAL A 133 13.51 -6.06 -4.61
C VAL A 133 13.59 -6.38 -3.12
N TRP A 134 14.68 -7.06 -2.77
CA TRP A 134 15.00 -7.51 -1.43
C TRP A 134 16.01 -6.52 -0.87
N ASP A 135 15.52 -5.56 -0.08
CA ASP A 135 16.39 -4.69 0.68
C ASP A 135 16.99 -5.48 1.86
N LYS A 136 18.30 -5.36 2.08
CA LYS A 136 19.06 -6.15 3.06
C LYS A 136 18.51 -5.99 4.49
N GLU A 137 17.89 -4.84 4.76
CA GLU A 137 17.21 -4.50 6.02
C GLU A 137 15.97 -5.38 6.31
N MET A 138 15.34 -5.93 5.26
CA MET A 138 14.19 -6.84 5.37
C MET A 138 14.61 -8.30 5.56
N GLU A 139 15.86 -8.68 5.27
CA GLU A 139 16.37 -10.03 5.56
C GLU A 139 16.58 -10.22 7.07
N GLU A 140 17.09 -9.19 7.75
CA GLU A 140 17.23 -9.18 9.20
C GLU A 140 15.86 -9.14 9.90
N LYS A 141 14.90 -8.35 9.42
CA LYS A 141 13.54 -8.28 10.01
C LYS A 141 12.62 -9.43 9.58
N GLY A 142 12.78 -9.94 8.36
CA GLY A 142 11.99 -11.04 7.78
C GLY A 142 12.41 -12.42 8.29
N THR A 143 13.70 -12.61 8.64
CA THR A 143 14.17 -13.82 9.34
C THR A 143 13.55 -13.92 10.74
N VAL A 144 13.43 -12.79 11.45
CA VAL A 144 12.71 -12.72 12.73
C VAL A 144 11.24 -13.11 12.57
N MET A 145 10.57 -12.66 11.49
CA MET A 145 9.16 -13.00 11.24
C MET A 145 8.93 -14.46 10.82
N LYS A 146 9.83 -15.06 10.00
CA LYS A 146 9.77 -16.50 9.70
C LYS A 146 9.93 -17.37 10.95
N ASN A 147 10.82 -16.99 11.86
CA ASN A 147 11.02 -17.71 13.12
C ASN A 147 9.82 -17.59 14.08
N ILE A 148 9.13 -16.46 14.09
CA ILE A 148 7.87 -16.27 14.82
C ILE A 148 6.75 -17.15 14.22
N TRP A 149 6.69 -17.27 12.89
CA TRP A 149 5.69 -18.09 12.20
C TRP A 149 5.88 -19.59 12.45
N VAL A 150 7.12 -20.09 12.42
CA VAL A 150 7.42 -21.51 12.74
C VAL A 150 7.11 -21.83 14.22
N SER A 151 7.42 -20.92 15.15
CA SER A 151 7.16 -21.14 16.58
C SER A 151 5.67 -21.08 16.94
N SER A 152 4.85 -20.36 16.18
CA SER A 152 3.40 -20.23 16.43
C SER A 152 2.59 -21.38 15.83
N ALA A 153 3.12 -22.09 14.83
CA ALA A 153 2.50 -23.28 14.24
C ALA A 153 2.78 -24.58 15.02
N GLN A 154 3.63 -24.55 16.05
CA GLN A 154 4.04 -25.72 16.85
C GLN A 154 3.46 -25.78 18.27
N ARG A 155 2.55 -24.87 18.64
CA ARG A 155 1.78 -25.00 19.88
C ARG A 155 0.33 -25.32 19.56
N GLY A 156 0.12 -26.61 19.29
CA GLY A 156 -1.13 -27.29 19.66
C GLY A 156 -1.18 -27.56 21.15
#